data_AF-A0A0G1KBV1-F1
#
_entry.id   AF-A0A0G1KBV1-F1
#
_cell.length_a   1.000
_cell.length_b   1.000
_cell.length_c   1.000
_cell.angle_alpha   90.00
_cell.angle_beta   90.00
_cell.angle_gamma   90.00
#
_symmetry.space_group_name_H-M   'P 1'
#
loop_
_entity.id
_entity.type
_entity.pdbx_description
1 polymer ?
#
loop_
_entity_poly.entity_id
_entity_poly.type
_entity_poly.pdbx_seq_one_letter_code
_entity_poly.pdbx_strand_id
1 'polypeptide(L)'
;MARNGILAAAGLLALYAITMTLLSGWAAAVEQFLALWYLMIPLAIGFGIQVGLYTKMKATLRSKSMMTTSGATSGAAMLACCAHHATDVLPFLGLSGISIFLTRYQAPLLLGSIGINSIGICIMHKHLKRITV
;
A
#
# COMPACT_ATOMS: atom_id res chain seq x y z
N MET A 1 -1.68 0.08 -17.56
CA MET A 1 -0.77 0.66 -16.55
C MET A 1 -1.49 1.74 -15.74
N ALA A 2 -1.95 2.83 -16.37
CA ALA A 2 -2.61 3.95 -15.67
C ALA A 2 -3.93 3.55 -14.96
N ARG A 3 -4.83 2.81 -15.62
CA ARG A 3 -6.13 2.44 -15.03
C ARG A 3 -6.01 1.72 -13.67
N ASN A 4 -5.18 0.68 -13.59
CA ASN A 4 -5.02 -0.08 -12.34
C ASN A 4 -4.37 0.76 -11.24
N GLY A 5 -3.44 1.65 -11.60
CA GLY A 5 -2.83 2.58 -10.64
C GLY A 5 -3.81 3.61 -10.11
N ILE A 6 -4.66 4.19 -10.98
CA ILE A 6 -5.71 5.14 -10.60
C ILE A 6 -6.73 4.47 -9.67
N LEU A 7 -7.20 3.27 -10.03
CA LEU A 7 -8.13 2.51 -9.19
C LEU A 7 -7.54 2.19 -7.81
N ALA A 8 -6.24 1.86 -7.76
CA ALA A 8 -5.55 1.61 -6.50
C ALA A 8 -5.41 2.86 -5.64
N ALA A 9 -5.03 4.00 -6.23
CA ALA A 9 -4.93 5.28 -5.52
C ALA A 9 -6.30 5.73 -4.99
N ALA A 10 -7.34 5.65 -5.82
CA ALA A 10 -8.70 5.98 -5.42
C ALA A 10 -9.22 5.03 -4.34
N GLY A 11 -8.95 3.73 -4.47
CA GLY A 11 -9.31 2.73 -3.47
C GLY A 11 -8.62 2.97 -2.12
N LEU A 12 -7.34 3.38 -2.12
CA LEU A 12 -6.63 3.72 -0.89
C LEU A 12 -7.25 4.94 -0.19
N LEU A 13 -7.56 6.00 -0.94
CA LEU A 13 -8.22 7.20 -0.39
C LEU A 13 -9.65 6.91 0.08
N ALA A 14 -10.39 6.07 -0.64
CA ALA A 14 -11.72 5.64 -0.25
C ALA A 14 -11.68 4.81 1.04
N LEU A 15 -10.74 3.86 1.15
CA LEU A 15 -10.55 3.07 2.36
C LEU A 15 -10.25 3.98 3.56
N TYR A 16 -9.37 4.97 3.39
CA TYR A 16 -9.10 5.98 4.41
C TYR A 16 -10.39 6.74 4.81
N ALA A 17 -11.14 7.26 3.85
CA ALA A 17 -12.35 8.04 4.11
C ALA A 17 -13.42 7.21 4.84
N ILE A 18 -13.65 5.96 4.39
CA ILE A 18 -14.62 5.04 5.00
C ILE A 18 -14.20 4.73 6.45
N THR A 19 -12.96 4.28 6.65
CA THR A 19 -12.49 3.90 7.99
C THR A 19 -12.50 5.08 8.95
N MET A 20 -11.96 6.25 8.58
CA MET A 20 -11.98 7.41 9.47
C MET A 20 -13.39 7.92 9.76
N THR A 21 -14.29 7.90 8.76
CA THR A 21 -15.69 8.32 8.98
C THR A 21 -16.41 7.36 9.94
N LEU A 22 -16.20 6.05 9.80
CA LEU A 22 -16.81 5.04 10.67
C LEU A 22 -16.29 5.10 12.12
N LEU A 23 -14.98 5.30 12.30
CA LEU A 23 -14.35 5.26 13.62
C LEU A 23 -14.40 6.61 14.37
N SER A 24 -14.26 7.73 13.65
CA SER A 24 -14.06 9.06 14.26
C SER A 24 -15.10 10.08 13.82
N GLY A 25 -15.98 9.74 12.89
CA GLY A 25 -16.99 10.64 12.34
C GLY A 25 -16.48 11.46 11.15
N TRP A 26 -17.44 11.98 10.38
CA TRP A 26 -17.16 12.69 9.12
C TRP A 26 -16.31 13.96 9.32
N ALA A 27 -16.64 14.78 10.32
CA ALA A 27 -15.92 16.02 10.59
C ALA A 27 -14.44 15.77 10.89
N ALA A 28 -14.15 14.81 11.76
CA ALA A 28 -12.78 14.42 12.10
C ALA A 28 -12.03 13.85 10.89
N ALA A 29 -12.70 13.07 10.02
CA ALA A 29 -12.08 12.56 8.81
C ALA A 29 -11.64 13.68 7.86
N VAL A 30 -12.47 14.71 7.67
CA VAL A 30 -12.17 15.87 6.81
C VAL A 30 -11.06 16.72 7.43
N GLU A 31 -11.13 17.03 8.72
CA GLU A 31 -10.09 17.80 9.42
C GLU A 31 -8.74 17.10 9.36
N GLN A 32 -8.69 15.80 9.64
CA GLN A 32 -7.45 15.02 9.59
C GLN A 32 -6.90 14.94 8.16
N PHE A 33 -7.77 14.80 7.17
CA PHE A 33 -7.35 14.78 5.77
C PHE A 33 -6.75 16.12 5.37
N LEU A 34 -7.42 17.24 5.68
CA LEU A 34 -6.92 18.59 5.39
C LEU A 34 -5.65 18.93 6.17
N ALA A 35 -5.45 18.35 7.36
CA ALA A 35 -4.21 18.54 8.11
C ALA A 35 -3.03 17.77 7.50
N LEU A 36 -3.25 16.61 6.86
CA LEU A 36 -2.19 15.75 6.34
C LEU A 36 -2.22 15.54 4.82
N TRP A 37 -3.02 16.31 4.08
CA TRP A 37 -3.23 16.13 2.64
C TRP A 37 -1.92 16.14 1.84
N TYR A 38 -0.97 16.98 2.24
CA TYR A 38 0.34 17.13 1.61
C TYR A 38 1.23 15.89 1.77
N LEU A 39 0.93 14.97 2.70
CA LEU A 39 1.57 13.66 2.80
C LEU A 39 0.69 12.57 2.18
N MET A 40 -0.62 12.62 2.41
CA MET A 40 -1.57 11.62 1.94
C MET A 40 -1.69 11.56 0.42
N ILE A 41 -1.71 12.71 -0.25
CA ILE A 41 -1.83 12.78 -1.72
C ILE A 41 -0.58 12.23 -2.41
N PRO A 42 0.66 12.67 -2.08
CA PRO A 42 1.87 12.05 -2.64
C PRO A 42 1.97 10.55 -2.36
N LEU A 43 1.58 10.11 -1.16
CA LEU A 43 1.56 8.69 -0.82
C LEU A 43 0.57 7.90 -1.71
N ALA A 44 -0.64 8.42 -1.91
CA ALA A 44 -1.66 7.79 -2.76
C ALA A 44 -1.21 7.73 -4.23
N ILE A 45 -0.60 8.81 -4.74
CA ILE A 45 -0.03 8.85 -6.08
C ILE A 45 1.08 7.81 -6.20
N GLY A 46 2.01 7.78 -5.26
CA GLY A 46 3.12 6.84 -5.23
C GLY A 46 2.65 5.37 -5.17
N PHE A 47 1.65 5.08 -4.34
CA PHE A 47 1.00 3.77 -4.29
C PHE A 47 0.37 3.39 -5.64
N GLY A 48 -0.35 4.32 -6.28
CA GLY A 48 -0.90 4.12 -7.62
C GLY A 48 0.17 3.82 -8.66
N ILE A 49 1.30 4.53 -8.62
CA ILE A 49 2.46 4.26 -9.50
C ILE A 49 3.01 2.85 -9.24
N GLN A 50 3.22 2.46 -7.98
CA GLN A 50 3.69 1.12 -7.62
C GLN A 50 2.76 0.02 -8.15
N VAL A 51 1.44 0.15 -7.96
CA VAL A 51 0.47 -0.82 -8.48
C VAL A 51 0.46 -0.85 -10.02
N GLY A 52 0.58 0.32 -10.65
CA GLY A 52 0.71 0.43 -12.11
C GLY A 52 1.94 -0.30 -12.64
N LEU A 53 3.10 -0.11 -12.00
CA LEU A 53 4.34 -0.81 -12.36
C LEU A 53 4.24 -2.31 -12.09
N TYR A 54 3.74 -2.70 -10.92
CA TYR A 54 3.59 -4.11 -10.54
C TYR A 54 2.67 -4.85 -11.52
N THR A 55 1.53 -4.27 -11.87
CA THR A 55 0.60 -4.90 -12.83
C THR A 55 1.19 -5.01 -14.22
N LYS A 56 1.97 -4.02 -14.67
CA LYS A 56 2.73 -4.10 -15.93
C LYS A 56 3.79 -5.20 -15.88
N MET A 57 4.60 -5.22 -14.82
CA MET A 57 5.64 -6.23 -14.62
C MET A 57 5.05 -7.64 -14.57
N LYS A 58 3.93 -7.84 -13.86
CA LYS A 58 3.20 -9.11 -13.81
C LYS A 58 2.68 -9.53 -15.18
N ALA A 59 2.18 -8.60 -15.99
CA ALA A 59 1.75 -8.90 -17.36
C ALA A 59 2.93 -9.30 -18.26
N THR A 60 4.05 -8.58 -18.18
CA THR A 60 5.28 -8.92 -18.92
C THR A 60 5.85 -10.26 -18.50
N LEU A 61 5.90 -10.54 -17.18
CA LEU A 61 6.31 -11.83 -16.64
C LEU A 61 5.35 -12.94 -17.04
N ARG A 62 4.04 -12.72 -17.07
CA ARG A 62 3.09 -13.72 -17.59
C ARG A 62 3.32 -14.00 -19.07
N SER A 63 3.57 -12.98 -19.87
CA SER A 63 3.90 -13.15 -21.29
C SER A 63 5.20 -13.92 -21.49
N LYS A 64 6.24 -13.63 -20.69
CA LYS A 64 7.52 -14.38 -20.71
C LYS A 64 7.41 -15.75 -20.04
N SER A 65 6.53 -15.93 -19.06
CA SER A 65 6.31 -17.19 -18.32
C SER A 65 5.35 -18.13 -19.06
N MET A 66 4.53 -17.62 -19.96
CA MET A 66 3.91 -18.44 -21.01
C MET A 66 4.97 -19.04 -21.96
N MET A 67 6.20 -18.49 -21.97
CA MET A 67 7.41 -19.13 -22.52
C MET A 67 8.29 -19.83 -21.46
N THR A 68 8.01 -19.73 -20.15
CA THR A 68 8.78 -20.39 -19.08
C THR A 68 7.97 -20.50 -17.78
N THR A 69 7.39 -21.67 -17.55
CA THR A 69 6.55 -22.03 -16.39
C THR A 69 7.28 -21.86 -15.03
N SER A 70 6.49 -21.59 -13.98
CA SER A 70 6.75 -21.89 -12.54
C SER A 70 7.40 -20.80 -11.65
N GLY A 71 6.82 -20.56 -10.46
CA GLY A 71 7.57 -20.05 -9.30
C GLY A 71 6.82 -19.25 -8.22
N ALA A 72 5.89 -18.36 -8.57
CA ALA A 72 5.49 -17.29 -7.64
C ALA A 72 4.39 -17.64 -6.60
N THR A 73 3.74 -18.80 -6.69
CA THR A 73 2.58 -19.14 -5.87
C THR A 73 2.91 -19.63 -4.45
N SER A 74 4.10 -20.19 -4.20
CA SER A 74 4.44 -20.82 -2.91
C SER A 74 4.77 -19.83 -1.78
N GLY A 75 5.37 -18.68 -2.09
CA GLY A 75 5.75 -17.68 -1.06
C GLY A 75 4.56 -16.92 -0.47
N ALA A 76 3.55 -16.64 -1.27
CA ALA A 76 2.33 -15.97 -0.82
C ALA A 76 1.48 -16.87 0.09
N ALA A 77 1.42 -18.17 -0.21
CA ALA A 77 0.75 -19.17 0.63
C ALA A 77 1.44 -19.31 1.99
N MET A 78 2.78 -19.28 2.02
CA MET A 78 3.55 -19.36 3.26
C MET A 78 3.36 -18.11 4.13
N LEU A 79 3.43 -16.91 3.55
CA LEU A 79 3.18 -15.66 4.28
C LEU A 79 1.73 -15.55 4.80
N ALA A 80 0.74 -16.00 4.02
CA ALA A 80 -0.66 -16.04 4.47
C ALA A 80 -0.87 -17.00 5.63
N CYS A 81 -0.18 -18.15 5.63
CA CYS A 81 -0.21 -19.11 6.73
C CYS A 81 0.48 -18.56 8.00
N CYS A 82 1.55 -17.78 7.88
CA CYS A 82 2.19 -17.18 9.05
C CYS A 82 1.45 -15.95 9.59
N ALA A 83 0.78 -15.19 8.72
CA ALA A 83 0.11 -13.95 9.10
C ALA A 83 -1.18 -14.16 9.91
N HIS A 84 -1.81 -15.35 9.87
CA HIS A 84 -3.01 -15.60 10.67
C HIS A 84 -2.71 -15.73 12.17
N HIS A 85 -1.48 -16.06 12.57
CA HIS A 85 -1.12 -16.07 14.00
C HIS A 85 -0.88 -14.66 14.56
N ALA A 86 -0.67 -13.66 13.69
CA ALA A 86 -0.55 -12.27 14.12
C ALA A 86 -1.89 -11.67 14.57
N THR A 87 -3.03 -12.26 14.17
CA THR A 87 -4.36 -11.77 14.56
C THR A 87 -4.77 -12.17 15.98
N ASP A 88 -4.07 -13.11 16.62
CA ASP A 88 -4.38 -13.57 17.99
C ASP A 88 -3.90 -12.60 19.08
N VAL A 89 -2.89 -11.77 18.78
CA VAL A 89 -2.26 -10.86 19.77
C VAL A 89 -2.73 -9.40 19.61
N LEU A 90 -3.26 -9.06 18.44
CA LEU A 90 -3.73 -7.71 18.08
C LEU A 90 -4.92 -7.17 18.89
N PRO A 91 -5.91 -7.97 19.35
CA PRO A 91 -7.11 -7.42 19.98
C PRO A 91 -6.89 -6.75 21.35
N PHE A 92 -5.87 -7.17 22.12
CA PHE A 92 -5.70 -6.74 23.51
C PHE A 92 -4.74 -5.55 23.72
N LEU A 93 -3.76 -5.34 22.82
CA LEU A 93 -2.81 -4.21 22.91
C LEU A 93 -3.25 -2.96 22.11
N GLY A 94 -4.27 -3.11 21.25
CA GLY A 94 -4.57 -2.16 20.18
C GLY A 94 -5.62 -1.09 20.44
N LEU A 95 -6.47 -1.19 21.46
CA LEU A 95 -7.60 -0.25 21.59
C LEU A 95 -7.23 1.12 22.17
N SER A 96 -6.16 1.22 22.98
CA SER A 96 -5.78 2.49 23.63
C SER A 96 -4.36 2.95 23.30
N GLY A 97 -3.38 2.03 23.24
CA GLY A 97 -1.97 2.37 22.98
C GLY A 97 -1.68 2.71 21.51
N ILE A 98 -2.24 1.93 20.58
CA ILE A 98 -2.12 2.20 19.14
C ILE A 98 -2.81 3.52 18.78
N SER A 99 -3.94 3.87 19.40
CA SER A 99 -4.64 5.13 19.10
C SER A 99 -3.78 6.36 19.45
N ILE A 100 -3.15 6.37 20.63
CA ILE A 100 -2.25 7.46 21.05
C ILE A 100 -0.97 7.49 20.20
N PHE A 101 -0.38 6.32 19.94
CA PHE A 101 0.82 6.20 19.12
C PHE A 101 0.58 6.63 17.66
N LEU A 102 -0.50 6.16 17.03
CA LEU A 102 -0.84 6.55 15.66
C LEU A 102 -1.16 8.03 15.58
N THR A 103 -1.87 8.61 16.55
CA THR A 103 -2.18 10.05 16.51
C THR A 103 -0.92 10.91 16.67
N ARG A 104 0.05 10.50 17.50
CA ARG A 104 1.30 11.24 17.72
C ARG A 104 2.36 11.02 16.64
N TYR A 105 2.42 9.83 16.05
CA TYR A 105 3.42 9.45 15.06
C TYR A 105 2.88 9.37 13.63
N GLN A 106 1.65 9.83 13.36
CA GLN A 106 1.04 9.76 12.03
C GLN A 106 1.90 10.41 10.94
N ALA A 107 2.33 11.66 11.17
CA ALA A 107 3.13 12.41 10.21
C ALA A 107 4.50 11.74 9.92
N PRO A 108 5.33 11.35 10.93
CA PRO A 108 6.58 10.66 10.65
C PRO A 108 6.38 9.28 10.00
N LEU A 109 5.31 8.55 10.33
CA LEU A 109 4.97 7.28 9.67
C LEU A 109 4.60 7.48 8.20
N LEU A 110 3.79 8.49 7.89
CA LEU A 110 3.46 8.83 6.49
C LEU A 110 4.69 9.27 5.72
N LEU A 111 5.55 10.09 6.32
CA LEU A 111 6.79 10.53 5.68
C LEU A 111 7.73 9.34 5.39
N GLY A 112 7.92 8.45 6.37
CA GLY A 112 8.68 7.21 6.18
C GLY A 112 8.08 6.32 5.08
N SER A 113 6.74 6.22 5.05
CA SER A 113 6.01 5.47 4.02
C SER A 113 6.22 6.05 2.62
N ILE A 114 6.24 7.38 2.46
CA ILE A 114 6.56 8.04 1.18
C ILE A 114 8.00 7.70 0.75
N GLY A 115 8.96 7.72 1.68
CA GLY A 115 10.34 7.35 1.42
C GLY A 115 10.47 5.91 0.90
N ILE A 116 9.87 4.96 1.60
CA ILE A 116 9.85 3.54 1.22
C ILE A 116 9.13 3.35 -0.13
N ASN A 117 8.01 4.05 -0.34
CA ASN A 117 7.26 4.02 -1.58
C ASN A 117 8.12 4.46 -2.78
N SER A 118 8.83 5.58 -2.62
CA SER A 118 9.75 6.13 -3.62
C SER A 118 10.88 5.15 -3.97
N ILE A 119 11.48 4.51 -2.96
CA ILE A 119 12.50 3.47 -3.16
C ILE A 119 11.91 2.29 -3.94
N GLY A 120 10.73 1.81 -3.55
CA GLY A 120 10.05 0.71 -4.22
C GLY A 120 9.74 1.01 -5.70
N ILE A 121 9.31 2.24 -6.03
CA ILE A 121 9.10 2.67 -7.42
C ILE A 121 10.41 2.60 -8.21
N CYS A 122 11.51 3.12 -7.64
CA CYS A 122 12.82 3.11 -8.30
C CYS A 122 13.29 1.68 -8.60
N ILE A 123 13.15 0.77 -7.63
CA ILE A 123 13.50 -0.65 -7.79
C ILE A 123 12.62 -1.30 -8.87
N MET A 124 11.28 -1.18 -8.77
CA MET A 124 10.37 -1.77 -9.76
C MET A 124 10.63 -1.24 -11.18
N HIS A 125 10.95 0.05 -11.32
CA HIS A 125 11.27 0.63 -12.61
C HIS A 125 12.56 0.05 -13.19
N LYS A 126 13.62 -0.07 -12.38
CA LYS A 126 14.88 -0.71 -12.78
C LYS A 126 14.68 -2.17 -13.20
N HIS A 127 13.91 -2.94 -12.42
CA HIS A 127 13.59 -4.33 -12.75
C HIS A 127 12.78 -4.44 -14.04
N LEU A 128 11.76 -3.60 -14.23
CA LEU A 128 10.95 -3.63 -15.43
C LEU A 128 11.76 -3.35 -16.70
N LYS A 129 12.72 -2.40 -16.65
CA LYS A 129 13.64 -2.16 -17.77
C LYS A 129 14.47 -3.41 -18.10
N ARG A 130 15.04 -4.07 -17.08
CA ARG A 130 15.82 -5.31 -17.27
C ARG A 130 15.00 -6.48 -17.83
N ILE A 131 13.70 -6.53 -17.55
CA ILE A 131 12.82 -7.60 -18.05
C ILE A 131 12.31 -7.28 -19.47
N THR A 132 12.30 -6.01 -19.90
CA THR A 132 11.76 -5.60 -21.20
C THR A 132 12.84 -5.53 -22.29
N VAL A 133 14.09 -5.22 -21.92
CA VAL A 133 15.29 -5.46 -22.75
C VAL A 133 15.55 -6.96 -22.85
#